data_AF-A0A8T3VHC2-F1
#
_entry.id   AF-A0A8T3VHC2-F1
#
_cell.length_a   1.000
_cell.length_b   1.000
_cell.length_c   1.000
_cell.angle_alpha   90.00
_cell.angle_beta   90.00
_cell.angle_gamma   90.00
#
_symmetry.space_group_name_H-M   'P 1'
#
loop_
_entity.id
_entity.type
_entity.pdbx_description
1 polymer ?
#
loop_
_entity_poly.entity_id
_entity_poly.type
_entity_poly.pdbx_seq_one_letter_code
_entity_poly.pdbx_strand_id
1 'polypeptide(L)'
;MSDNILKDIENLLELKYDTAYDFKEIYGLTFAFKIIVIRFRGRISSAEISPVGIIYEENGEYYLAPLDEAVNIHEIVKEFVKKCI
;
A
#
# COMPACT_ATOMS: atom_id res chain seq x y z
N MET A 1 -26.92 -6.77 8.23
CA MET A 1 -26.78 -7.12 9.67
C MET A 1 -25.40 -7.69 10.00
N SER A 2 -24.69 -8.35 9.06
CA SER A 2 -23.35 -8.92 9.25
C SER A 2 -22.23 -7.90 9.47
N ASP A 3 -22.26 -6.77 8.76
CA ASP A 3 -21.11 -5.84 8.71
C ASP A 3 -20.89 -5.07 10.02
N ASN A 4 -21.94 -4.90 10.84
CA ASN A 4 -21.82 -4.30 12.16
C ASN A 4 -21.09 -5.22 13.14
N ILE A 5 -21.34 -6.53 13.07
CA ILE A 5 -20.73 -7.51 13.97
C ILE A 5 -19.20 -7.57 13.74
N LEU A 6 -18.77 -7.52 12.48
CA LEU A 6 -17.35 -7.51 12.13
C LEU A 6 -16.63 -6.28 12.70
N LYS A 7 -17.20 -5.08 12.52
CA LYS A 7 -16.64 -3.84 13.10
C LYS A 7 -16.64 -3.85 14.62
N ASP A 8 -17.67 -4.40 15.24
CA ASP A 8 -17.75 -4.52 16.69
C ASP A 8 -16.67 -5.47 17.24
N ILE A 9 -16.41 -6.58 16.54
CA ILE A 9 -15.32 -7.51 16.86
C ILE A 9 -13.95 -6.86 16.65
N GLU A 10 -13.74 -6.15 15.54
CA GLU A 10 -12.49 -5.42 15.27
C GLU A 10 -12.20 -4.38 16.35
N ASN A 11 -13.22 -3.64 16.79
CA ASN A 11 -13.10 -2.67 17.88
C ASN A 11 -12.80 -3.34 19.22
N LEU A 12 -13.50 -4.43 19.55
CA LEU A 12 -13.28 -5.21 20.78
C LEU A 12 -11.85 -5.80 20.84
N LEU A 13 -11.33 -6.20 19.69
CA LEU A 13 -10.00 -6.79 19.53
C LEU A 13 -8.90 -5.75 19.29
N GLU A 14 -9.26 -4.46 19.18
CA GLU A 14 -8.35 -3.36 18.81
C GLU A 14 -7.53 -3.67 17.56
N LEU A 15 -8.20 -4.22 16.55
CA LEU A 15 -7.58 -4.67 15.31
C LEU A 15 -7.47 -3.48 14.35
N LYS A 16 -6.25 -3.16 13.91
CA LYS A 16 -5.99 -2.06 12.96
C LYS A 16 -5.21 -2.57 11.76
N TYR A 17 -5.62 -2.11 10.59
CA TYR A 17 -4.96 -2.38 9.32
C TYR A 17 -4.35 -1.09 8.81
N ASP A 18 -3.02 -0.98 8.88
CA ASP A 18 -2.29 0.14 8.32
C ASP A 18 -1.82 -0.26 6.91
N THR A 19 -2.21 0.50 5.89
CA THR A 19 -1.67 0.34 4.53
C THR A 19 -0.71 1.48 4.24
N ALA A 20 0.47 1.15 3.72
CA ALA A 20 1.47 2.11 3.26
C ALA A 20 2.07 1.66 1.93
N TYR A 21 2.69 2.60 1.22
CA TYR A 21 3.45 2.33 0.01
C TYR A 21 4.91 2.71 0.21
N ASP A 22 5.81 1.88 -0.31
CA ASP A 22 7.25 2.13 -0.32
C ASP A 22 7.81 1.94 -1.73
N PHE A 23 8.90 2.63 -2.02
CA PHE A 23 9.44 2.74 -3.37
C PHE A 23 10.94 2.49 -3.35
N LYS A 24 11.41 1.68 -4.30
CA LYS A 24 12.83 1.36 -4.40
C LYS A 24 13.30 1.36 -5.84
N GLU A 25 14.27 2.21 -6.12
CA GLU A 25 14.95 2.22 -7.41
C GLU A 25 16.02 1.12 -7.46
N ILE A 26 15.96 0.29 -8.50
CA ILE A 26 16.88 -0.80 -8.76
C ILE A 26 17.16 -0.83 -10.26
N TYR A 27 18.42 -0.65 -10.65
CA TYR A 27 18.88 -0.65 -12.06
C TYR A 27 18.06 0.28 -12.98
N GLY A 28 17.70 1.47 -12.51
CA GLY A 28 16.93 2.45 -13.28
C GLY A 28 15.43 2.17 -13.37
N LEU A 29 14.91 1.20 -12.62
CA LEU A 29 13.48 0.92 -12.48
C LEU A 29 13.04 1.20 -11.04
N THR A 30 11.96 1.94 -10.87
CA THR A 30 11.39 2.22 -9.54
C THR A 30 10.30 1.20 -9.24
N PHE A 31 10.57 0.29 -8.32
CA PHE A 31 9.60 -0.70 -7.86
C PHE A 31 8.72 -0.11 -6.76
N ALA A 32 7.41 -0.27 -6.89
CA ALA A 32 6.42 0.10 -5.88
C ALA A 32 5.98 -1.14 -5.09
N PHE A 33 5.94 -1.01 -3.76
CA PHE A 33 5.52 -2.05 -2.83
C PHE A 33 4.39 -1.55 -1.96
N LYS A 34 3.39 -2.41 -1.73
CA LYS A 34 2.36 -2.20 -0.73
C LYS A 34 2.75 -2.93 0.54
N ILE A 35 2.68 -2.21 1.65
CA ILE A 35 2.95 -2.71 2.99
C ILE A 35 1.63 -2.70 3.76
N ILE A 36 1.21 -3.87 4.23
CA ILE A 36 0.04 -4.01 5.09
C ILE A 36 0.53 -4.45 6.46
N VAL A 37 0.30 -3.64 7.49
CA VAL A 37 0.63 -3.95 8.89
C VAL A 37 -0.67 -4.20 9.64
N ILE A 38 -0.78 -5.39 10.22
CA ILE A 38 -1.91 -5.78 11.06
C ILE A 38 -1.49 -5.62 12.51
N ARG A 39 -2.16 -4.73 13.24
CA ARG A 39 -1.94 -4.51 14.67
C ARG A 39 -3.08 -5.11 15.47
N PHE A 40 -2.73 -5.80 16.55
CA PHE A 40 -3.66 -6.31 17.54
C PHE A 40 -3.24 -5.76 18.90
N ARG A 41 -4.13 -5.03 19.59
CA ARG A 41 -3.85 -4.38 20.88
C ARG A 41 -2.58 -3.52 20.88
N GLY A 42 -2.43 -2.74 19.80
CA GLY A 42 -1.26 -1.86 19.59
C GLY A 42 0.05 -2.56 19.23
N ARG A 43 0.12 -3.90 19.24
CA ARG A 43 1.30 -4.68 18.84
C ARG A 43 1.20 -5.10 17.39
N ILE A 44 2.33 -5.08 16.68
CA ILE A 44 2.40 -5.65 15.32
C ILE A 44 2.20 -7.16 15.46
N SER A 45 1.15 -7.67 14.82
CA SER A 45 0.85 -9.10 14.77
C SER A 45 1.41 -9.71 13.48
N SER A 46 1.23 -9.02 12.36
CA SER A 46 1.72 -9.43 11.05
C SER A 46 2.06 -8.22 10.20
N ALA A 47 2.96 -8.42 9.24
CA ALA A 47 3.26 -7.47 8.18
C ALA A 47 3.41 -8.23 6.86
N GLU A 48 2.77 -7.72 5.81
CA GLU A 48 2.88 -8.22 4.45
C GLU A 48 3.50 -7.12 3.59
N ILE A 49 4.46 -7.50 2.74
CA ILE A 49 5.04 -6.62 1.73
C ILE A 49 4.86 -7.31 0.39
N SER A 50 4.14 -6.64 -0.50
CA SER A 50 3.76 -7.19 -1.80
C SER A 50 4.12 -6.20 -2.91
N PRO A 51 4.79 -6.64 -4.00
CA PRO A 51 5.06 -5.78 -5.14
C PRO A 51 3.75 -5.43 -5.84
N VAL A 52 3.56 -4.17 -6.21
CA VAL A 52 2.33 -3.70 -6.87
C VAL A 52 2.55 -3.17 -8.28
N GLY A 53 3.78 -2.81 -8.63
CA GLY A 53 4.07 -2.31 -9.97
C GLY A 53 5.44 -1.64 -10.09
N ILE A 54 5.67 -1.09 -11.26
CA ILE A 54 6.87 -0.31 -11.58
C ILE A 54 6.42 1.12 -11.91
N ILE A 55 7.03 2.10 -11.26
CA ILE A 55 6.87 3.52 -11.59
C ILE A 55 7.83 3.87 -12.72
N TYR A 56 7.32 4.61 -13.69
CA TYR A 56 8.10 5.16 -14.80
C TYR A 56 7.66 6.59 -15.09
N GLU A 57 8.56 7.36 -15.69
CA GLU A 57 8.31 8.73 -16.14
C GLU A 57 8.15 8.75 -17.66
N GLU A 58 7.12 9.43 -18.14
CA GLU A 58 6.90 9.67 -19.56
C GLU A 58 6.40 11.11 -19.73
N ASN A 59 7.07 11.90 -20.58
CA ASN A 59 6.71 13.31 -20.85
C ASN A 59 6.62 14.22 -19.61
N GLY A 60 7.43 13.97 -18.57
CA GLY A 60 7.43 14.75 -17.33
C GLY A 60 6.31 14.37 -16.36
N GLU A 61 5.54 13.33 -16.66
CA GLU A 61 4.51 12.77 -15.80
C GLU A 61 4.90 11.38 -15.30
N TYR A 62 4.46 11.04 -14.09
CA TYR A 62 4.74 9.74 -13.47
C TYR A 62 3.55 8.81 -13.59
N TYR A 63 3.83 7.56 -13.94
CA TYR A 63 2.85 6.51 -14.16
C TYR A 63 3.24 5.25 -13.38
N LEU A 64 2.26 4.37 -13.14
CA LEU A 64 2.49 3.04 -12.58
C LEU A 64 2.08 2.00 -13.63
N ALA A 65 2.99 1.08 -13.94
CA ALA A 65 2.67 -0.18 -14.60
C ALA A 65 2.30 -1.22 -13.52
N PRO A 66 1.00 -1.50 -13.27
CA PRO A 66 0.58 -2.37 -12.19
C PRO A 66 0.83 -3.84 -12.52
N LEU A 67 1.06 -4.65 -11.48
CA LEU A 67 1.15 -6.12 -11.61
C LEU A 67 -0.22 -6.82 -11.50
N ASP A 68 -1.24 -6.12 -11.00
CA ASP A 68 -2.60 -6.62 -10.80
C ASP A 68 -3.60 -5.51 -11.16
N GLU A 69 -4.76 -5.88 -11.72
CA GLU A 69 -5.85 -4.97 -12.09
C GLU A 69 -6.49 -4.28 -10.87
N ALA A 70 -6.44 -4.88 -9.68
CA ALA A 70 -7.05 -4.35 -8.47
C ALA A 70 -6.23 -3.23 -7.78
N VAL A 71 -5.17 -2.74 -8.40
CA VAL A 71 -4.25 -1.75 -7.81
C VAL A 71 -4.76 -0.31 -8.00
N ASN A 72 -4.78 0.46 -6.91
CA ASN A 72 -5.12 1.88 -6.95
C ASN A 72 -3.94 2.73 -7.46
N ILE A 73 -3.81 2.80 -8.78
CA ILE A 73 -2.72 3.52 -9.49
C ILE A 73 -2.57 4.96 -9.00
N HIS A 74 -3.68 5.70 -8.92
CA HIS A 74 -3.66 7.13 -8.60
C HIS A 74 -3.07 7.40 -7.21
N GLU A 75 -3.46 6.60 -6.22
CA GLU A 75 -2.95 6.72 -4.86
C GLU A 75 -1.45 6.44 -4.77
N ILE A 76 -0.98 5.40 -5.46
CA ILE A 76 0.42 4.99 -5.44
C ILE A 76 1.31 6.04 -6.11
N VAL A 77 0.93 6.53 -7.29
CA VAL A 77 1.68 7.59 -7.99
C VAL A 77 1.72 8.87 -7.14
N LYS A 78 0.61 9.23 -6.50
CA LYS A 78 0.56 10.39 -5.61
C LYS A 78 1.51 10.25 -4.41
N GLU A 79 1.54 9.07 -3.78
CA GLU A 79 2.48 8.80 -2.68
C GLU A 79 3.93 8.75 -3.15
N PHE A 80 4.20 8.27 -4.38
CA PHE A 80 5.53 8.32 -4.97
C PHE A 80 6.02 9.77 -5.13
N VAL A 81 5.22 10.63 -5.80
CA VAL A 81 5.57 12.03 -6.01
C VAL A 81 5.81 12.74 -4.68
N LYS A 82 4.98 12.47 -3.67
CA LYS A 82 5.12 13.09 -2.34
C LYS A 82 6.38 12.65 -1.58
N LYS A 83 6.84 11.41 -1.77
CA LYS A 83 7.95 10.83 -0.98
C LYS A 83 9.31 10.93 -1.68
N CYS A 84 9.33 10.95 -3.00
CA CYS A 84 10.54 10.74 -3.79
C CYS A 84 10.92 11.93 -4.69
N ILE A 85 10.01 12.87 -4.93
CA ILE A 85 10.20 14.08 -5.77
C ILE A 85 10.07 15.32 -4.90
#